data_AF-A0A925ZPX5-F1
#
_entry.id   AF-A0A925ZPX5-F1
#
_cell.length_a   1.000
_cell.length_b   1.000
_cell.length_c   1.000
_cell.angle_alpha   90.00
_cell.angle_beta   90.00
_cell.angle_gamma   90.00
#
_symmetry.space_group_name_H-M   'P 1'
#
loop_
_entity.id
_entity.type
_entity.pdbx_description
1 polymer ?
#
loop_
_entity_poly.entity_id
_entity_poly.type
_entity_poly.pdbx_seq_one_letter_code
_entity_poly.pdbx_strand_id
1 'polypeptide(L)'
;MHIYCILGTTGVGKTAVATAQARRLSAPVLVLDRVKIHGDLAISSGRPDAAEVEGTERRYLAERPLCDGEMTPEEGLYLLYAQLARLRQRPAVVLEGGSCSIIRLLTAHGFLSLAHVTVEWRTIP
;
A
#
# COMPACT_ATOMS: atom_id res chain seq x y z
N MET A 1 6.22 13.17 -8.98
CA MET A 1 6.01 11.76 -8.62
C MET A 1 4.59 11.39 -9.00
N HIS A 2 4.40 10.34 -9.80
CA HIS A 2 3.09 9.75 -10.10
C HIS A 2 2.75 8.65 -9.09
N ILE A 3 1.49 8.50 -8.72
CA ILE A 3 1.05 7.52 -7.72
C ILE A 3 0.05 6.57 -8.38
N TYR A 4 0.34 5.28 -8.37
CA TYR A 4 -0.55 4.24 -8.89
C TYR A 4 -1.19 3.49 -7.73
N CYS A 5 -2.46 3.72 -7.46
CA CYS A 5 -3.22 3.07 -6.39
C CYS A 5 -3.89 1.81 -6.92
N ILE A 6 -3.54 0.66 -6.37
CA ILE A 6 -4.20 -0.63 -6.60
C ILE A 6 -5.01 -1.00 -5.35
N LEU A 7 -6.32 -0.79 -5.44
CA LEU A 7 -7.25 -0.85 -4.32
C LEU A 7 -8.25 -2.00 -4.48
N GLY A 8 -8.66 -2.64 -3.38
CA GLY A 8 -9.65 -3.72 -3.42
C GLY A 8 -9.62 -4.61 -2.19
N THR A 9 -10.60 -5.52 -2.05
CA THR A 9 -10.73 -6.42 -0.89
C THR A 9 -9.59 -7.44 -0.81
N THR A 10 -9.43 -8.12 0.32
CA THR A 10 -8.42 -9.19 0.46
C THR A 10 -8.70 -10.34 -0.52
N GLY A 11 -7.67 -10.95 -1.08
CA GLY A 11 -7.80 -12.10 -1.99
C GLY A 11 -8.00 -11.78 -3.48
N VAL A 12 -8.27 -10.51 -3.87
CA VAL A 12 -8.51 -10.14 -5.28
C VAL A 12 -7.24 -10.01 -6.15
N GLY A 13 -6.12 -10.55 -5.71
CA GLY A 13 -4.86 -10.55 -6.48
C GLY A 13 -4.12 -9.20 -6.58
N LYS A 14 -4.39 -8.24 -5.69
CA LYS A 14 -3.74 -6.90 -5.71
C LYS A 14 -2.22 -6.99 -5.69
N THR A 15 -1.66 -7.91 -4.90
CA THR A 15 -0.21 -8.11 -4.77
C THR A 15 0.44 -8.32 -6.13
N ALA A 16 -0.08 -9.24 -6.94
CA ALA A 16 0.50 -9.60 -8.24
C ALA A 16 0.46 -8.42 -9.22
N VAL A 17 -0.66 -7.69 -9.24
CA VAL A 17 -0.82 -6.50 -10.09
C VAL A 17 0.13 -5.38 -9.63
N ALA A 18 0.24 -5.16 -8.32
CA ALA A 18 1.14 -4.16 -7.76
C ALA A 18 2.60 -4.49 -8.04
N THR A 19 2.99 -5.76 -7.91
CA THR A 19 4.33 -6.25 -8.28
C THR A 19 4.61 -6.01 -9.77
N ALA A 20 3.72 -6.43 -10.66
CA ALA A 20 3.88 -6.24 -12.11
C ALA A 20 4.01 -4.75 -12.49
N GLN A 21 3.17 -3.90 -11.90
CA GLN A 21 3.20 -2.46 -12.12
C GLN A 21 4.49 -1.83 -11.60
N ALA A 22 4.93 -2.22 -10.41
CA ALA A 22 6.17 -1.74 -9.81
C ALA A 22 7.40 -2.10 -10.65
N ARG A 23 7.47 -3.34 -11.17
CA ARG A 23 8.53 -3.77 -12.09
C ARG A 23 8.53 -2.93 -13.36
N ARG A 24 7.36 -2.77 -14.00
CA ARG A 24 7.21 -1.98 -15.23
C ARG A 24 7.68 -0.53 -15.07
N LEU A 25 7.43 0.06 -13.90
CA LEU A 25 7.74 1.46 -13.61
C LEU A 25 9.10 1.65 -12.92
N SER A 26 9.80 0.58 -12.55
CA SER A 26 10.95 0.63 -11.65
C SER A 26 10.65 1.46 -10.38
N ALA A 27 9.48 1.22 -9.78
CA ALA A 27 8.94 1.99 -8.67
C ALA A 27 8.78 1.12 -7.41
N PRO A 28 8.91 1.70 -6.20
CA PRO A 28 8.60 0.97 -4.98
C PRO A 28 7.09 0.79 -4.81
N VAL A 29 6.71 -0.28 -4.12
CA VAL A 29 5.35 -0.53 -3.63
C VAL A 29 5.25 -0.07 -2.17
N LEU A 30 4.29 0.78 -1.86
CA LEU A 30 3.93 1.16 -0.49
C LEU A 30 2.59 0.52 -0.11
N VAL A 31 2.64 -0.35 0.88
CA VAL A 31 1.52 -1.16 1.34
C VAL A 31 0.66 -0.36 2.34
N LEU A 32 -0.63 -0.22 2.05
CA LEU A 32 -1.62 0.51 2.84
C LEU A 32 -2.34 -0.36 3.89
N ASP A 33 -2.04 -1.66 3.94
CA ASP A 33 -2.68 -2.59 4.87
C ASP A 33 -2.09 -2.42 6.29
N ARG A 34 -2.91 -1.88 7.20
CA ARG A 34 -2.53 -1.63 8.60
C ARG A 34 -2.22 -2.91 9.37
N VAL A 35 -2.69 -4.08 8.97
CA VAL A 35 -2.37 -5.33 9.66
C VAL A 35 -0.97 -5.82 9.27
N LYS A 36 -0.55 -5.57 8.02
CA LYS A 36 0.75 -6.03 7.50
C LYS A 36 1.96 -5.32 8.10
N ILE A 37 1.75 -4.29 8.93
CA ILE A 37 2.79 -3.63 9.72
C ILE A 37 3.34 -4.53 10.84
N HIS A 38 2.55 -5.52 11.27
CA HIS A 38 2.92 -6.45 12.33
C HIS A 38 3.67 -7.63 11.73
N GLY A 39 4.99 -7.65 11.89
CA GLY A 39 5.86 -8.73 11.40
C GLY A 39 5.45 -10.10 11.95
N ASP A 40 4.98 -10.14 13.20
CA ASP A 40 4.47 -11.34 13.88
C ASP A 40 3.29 -11.99 13.15
N LEU A 41 2.55 -11.21 12.36
CA LEU A 41 1.38 -11.66 11.61
C LEU A 41 1.67 -11.80 10.10
N ALA A 42 2.94 -11.87 9.68
CA ALA A 42 3.29 -11.90 8.25
C ALA A 42 2.52 -12.99 7.47
N ILE A 43 2.47 -14.21 8.00
CA ILE A 43 1.75 -15.34 7.37
C ILE A 43 0.23 -15.10 7.41
N SER A 44 -0.33 -14.81 8.59
CA SER A 44 -1.79 -14.70 8.77
C SER A 44 -2.40 -13.44 8.14
N SER A 45 -1.60 -12.39 7.92
CA SER A 45 -2.02 -11.14 7.28
C SER A 45 -1.97 -11.20 5.75
N GLY A 46 -1.48 -12.29 5.17
CA GLY A 46 -1.26 -12.41 3.73
C GLY A 46 -0.18 -11.44 3.23
N ARG A 47 0.88 -11.24 4.02
CA ARG A 47 2.07 -10.51 3.57
C ARG A 47 2.78 -11.37 2.52
N PRO A 48 3.09 -10.82 1.33
CA PRO A 48 3.67 -11.61 0.26
C PRO A 48 5.09 -12.09 0.63
N ASP A 49 5.43 -13.29 0.17
CA ASP A 49 6.76 -13.84 0.30
C ASP A 49 7.75 -13.25 -0.74
N ALA A 50 9.02 -13.65 -0.65
CA ALA A 50 10.06 -13.14 -1.53
C ALA A 50 9.83 -13.47 -3.02
N ALA A 51 9.19 -14.60 -3.32
CA ALA A 51 8.88 -15.00 -4.69
C ALA A 51 7.72 -14.16 -5.25
N GLU A 52 6.68 -13.89 -4.45
CA GLU A 52 5.51 -13.09 -4.83
C GLU A 52 5.83 -11.60 -5.09
N VAL A 53 6.88 -11.08 -4.46
CA VAL A 53 7.31 -9.69 -4.67
C VAL A 53 8.33 -9.52 -5.80
N GLU A 54 8.87 -10.62 -6.35
CA GLU A 54 9.75 -10.64 -7.52
C GLU A 54 10.89 -9.59 -7.49
N GLY A 55 11.50 -9.38 -6.31
CA GLY A 55 12.58 -8.42 -6.12
C GLY A 55 12.17 -6.93 -6.11
N THR A 56 10.87 -6.62 -6.11
CA THR A 56 10.39 -5.23 -5.98
C THR A 56 10.64 -4.67 -4.57
N GLU A 57 11.01 -3.38 -4.50
CA GLU A 57 11.13 -2.67 -3.22
C GLU A 57 9.73 -2.50 -2.60
N ARG A 58 9.51 -3.08 -1.41
CA ARG A 58 8.20 -3.04 -0.72
C ARG A 58 8.34 -2.37 0.65
N ARG A 59 7.64 -1.26 0.83
CA ARG A 59 7.59 -0.49 2.08
C ARG A 59 6.22 -0.66 2.74
N TYR A 60 6.22 -0.77 4.05
CA TYR A 60 5.02 -0.79 4.89
C TYR A 60 4.88 0.56 5.60
N LEU A 61 3.67 0.89 6.06
CA LEU A 61 3.42 2.16 6.77
C LEU A 61 4.31 2.29 8.01
N ALA A 62 4.49 1.18 8.72
CA ALA A 62 5.42 1.02 9.84
C ALA A 62 5.88 -0.44 9.93
N GLU A 63 6.81 -0.66 10.85
CA GLU A 63 7.14 -1.97 11.40
C GLU A 63 6.89 -1.87 12.91
N ARG A 64 5.88 -2.58 13.41
CA ARG A 64 5.46 -2.53 14.82
C ARG A 64 5.21 -3.94 15.34
N PRO A 65 5.71 -4.33 16.51
CA PRO A 65 5.30 -5.58 17.14
C PRO A 65 3.80 -5.55 17.45
N LEU A 66 3.17 -6.72 17.52
CA LEU A 66 1.72 -6.80 17.82
C LEU A 66 1.37 -6.22 19.20
N CYS A 67 2.31 -6.29 20.17
CA CYS A 67 2.10 -5.78 21.53
C CYS A 67 1.94 -4.25 21.61
N ASP A 68 2.29 -3.51 20.55
CA ASP A 68 2.09 -2.06 20.48
C ASP A 68 0.65 -1.68 20.12
N GLY A 69 -0.22 -2.67 19.90
CA GLY A 69 -1.65 -2.48 19.63
C GLY A 69 -1.95 -2.08 18.18
N GLU A 70 -3.22 -1.79 17.93
CA GLU A 70 -3.71 -1.45 16.60
C GLU A 70 -3.31 -0.02 16.18
N MET A 71 -2.80 0.13 14.97
CA MET A 71 -2.60 1.44 14.34
C MET A 71 -3.95 2.05 13.95
N THR A 72 -4.24 3.30 14.28
CA THR A 72 -5.50 3.95 13.85
C THR A 72 -5.49 4.31 12.35
N PRO A 73 -6.65 4.50 11.70
CA PRO A 73 -6.71 4.99 10.33
C PRO A 73 -5.98 6.32 10.11
N GLU A 74 -6.08 7.25 11.07
CA GLU A 74 -5.46 8.57 11.03
C GLU A 74 -3.93 8.47 11.16
N GLU A 75 -3.42 7.60 12.04
CA GLU A 75 -1.99 7.29 12.12
C GLU A 75 -1.48 6.68 10.81
N GLY A 76 -2.25 5.76 10.23
CA GLY A 76 -1.93 5.15 8.94
C GLY A 76 -1.85 6.18 7.82
N LEU A 77 -2.78 7.14 7.79
CA LEU A 77 -2.77 8.25 6.84
C LEU A 77 -1.55 9.17 7.04
N TYR A 78 -1.23 9.51 8.29
CA TYR A 78 -0.04 10.30 8.61
C TYR A 78 1.25 9.61 8.13
N LEU A 79 1.40 8.32 8.43
CA LEU A 79 2.57 7.54 8.01
C LEU A 79 2.65 7.34 6.50
N LEU A 80 1.51 7.21 5.82
CA LEU A 80 1.45 7.19 4.36
C LEU A 80 2.07 8.47 3.78
N TYR A 81 1.64 9.65 4.26
CA TYR A 81 2.21 10.91 3.79
C TYR A 81 3.70 11.04 4.12
N ALA A 82 4.13 10.59 5.31
CA ALA A 82 5.54 10.57 5.68
C ALA A 82 6.38 9.68 4.74
N GLN A 83 5.87 8.50 4.36
CA GLN A 83 6.54 7.61 3.40
C GLN A 83 6.58 8.21 1.99
N LEU A 84 5.46 8.80 1.53
CA LEU A 84 5.41 9.50 0.24
C LEU A 84 6.40 10.68 0.19
N ALA A 85 6.54 11.43 1.28
CA ALA A 85 7.52 12.51 1.37
C ALA A 85 8.97 12.00 1.26
N ARG A 86 9.29 10.83 1.84
CA ARG A 86 10.60 10.16 1.67
C ARG A 86 10.82 9.67 0.24
N LEU A 87 9.75 9.35 -0.48
CA LEU A 87 9.79 8.88 -1.85
C LEU A 87 9.63 10.00 -2.88
N ARG A 88 9.54 11.27 -2.48
CA ARG A 88 9.25 12.41 -3.37
C ARG A 88 10.17 12.56 -4.59
N GLN A 89 11.40 12.04 -4.50
CA GLN A 89 12.39 12.07 -5.59
C GLN A 89 12.23 10.91 -6.58
N ARG A 90 11.41 9.90 -6.26
CA ARG A 90 11.06 8.83 -7.18
C ARG A 90 10.10 9.36 -8.25
N PRO A 91 10.24 8.92 -9.52
CA PRO A 91 9.33 9.32 -10.58
C PRO A 91 7.92 8.76 -10.36
N ALA A 92 7.81 7.55 -9.79
CA ALA A 92 6.54 6.91 -9.48
C ALA A 92 6.60 6.09 -8.18
N VAL A 93 5.42 5.85 -7.60
CA VAL A 93 5.19 4.93 -6.47
C VAL A 93 3.91 4.15 -6.73
N VAL A 94 3.89 2.86 -6.38
CA VAL A 94 2.67 2.04 -6.39
C VAL A 94 2.13 1.95 -4.97
N LEU A 95 0.88 2.35 -4.74
CA LEU A 95 0.17 2.08 -3.48
C LEU A 95 -0.65 0.82 -3.64
N GLU A 96 -0.55 -0.10 -2.69
CA GLU A 96 -1.32 -1.34 -2.70
C GLU A 96 -2.05 -1.50 -1.37
N GLY A 97 -3.36 -1.74 -1.39
CA GLY A 97 -4.03 -2.19 -0.18
C GLY A 97 -5.55 -2.22 -0.27
N GLY A 98 -6.16 -2.63 0.84
CA GLY A 98 -7.61 -2.83 0.95
C GLY A 98 -8.20 -2.34 2.26
N SER A 99 -7.44 -1.58 3.06
CA SER A 99 -7.96 -1.07 4.32
C SER A 99 -9.05 -0.03 4.04
N CYS A 100 -10.32 -0.45 4.13
CA CYS A 100 -11.48 0.38 3.81
C CYS A 100 -11.48 1.71 4.59
N SER A 101 -10.98 1.70 5.83
CA SER A 101 -10.87 2.91 6.65
C SER A 101 -9.87 3.92 6.08
N ILE A 102 -8.67 3.47 5.66
CA ILE A 102 -7.69 4.36 5.01
C ILE A 102 -8.21 4.82 3.65
N ILE A 103 -8.79 3.93 2.85
CA ILE A 103 -9.35 4.29 1.54
C ILE A 103 -10.43 5.37 1.71
N ARG A 104 -11.30 5.24 2.71
CA ARG A 104 -12.34 6.23 3.02
C ARG A 104 -11.74 7.59 3.38
N LEU A 105 -10.68 7.62 4.18
CA LEU A 105 -9.95 8.86 4.48
C LEU A 105 -9.32 9.46 3.22
N LEU A 106 -8.64 8.67 2.38
CA LEU A 106 -8.05 9.14 1.13
C LEU A 106 -9.08 9.74 0.19
N THR A 107 -10.26 9.14 0.10
CA THR A 107 -11.39 9.68 -0.65
C THR A 107 -11.88 10.99 -0.04
N ALA A 108 -12.11 11.04 1.28
CA ALA A 108 -12.60 12.23 1.98
C ALA A 108 -11.63 13.43 1.87
N HIS A 109 -10.32 13.17 1.84
CA HIS A 109 -9.29 14.19 1.66
C HIS A 109 -8.99 14.54 0.19
N GLY A 110 -9.72 13.95 -0.78
CA GLY A 110 -9.53 14.22 -2.21
C GLY A 110 -8.20 13.70 -2.78
N PHE A 111 -7.49 12.83 -2.05
CA PHE A 111 -6.20 12.30 -2.48
C PHE A 111 -6.35 11.47 -3.77
N LEU A 112 -7.39 10.65 -3.85
CA LEU A 112 -7.65 9.78 -5.01
C LEU A 112 -8.05 10.54 -6.28
N SER A 113 -8.38 11.83 -6.18
CA SER A 113 -8.75 12.69 -7.31
C SER A 113 -7.63 13.63 -7.78
N LEU A 114 -6.43 13.53 -7.21
CA LEU A 114 -5.28 14.35 -7.64
C LEU A 114 -4.86 13.98 -9.06
N ALA A 115 -4.46 14.97 -9.87
CA ALA A 115 -4.11 14.77 -11.28
C ALA A 115 -2.95 13.79 -11.54
N HIS A 116 -2.08 13.58 -10.56
CA HIS A 116 -0.93 12.66 -10.63
C HIS A 116 -1.19 11.32 -9.92
N VAL A 117 -2.46 11.02 -9.60
CA VAL A 117 -2.91 9.77 -9.00
C VAL A 117 -3.74 9.00 -10.02
N THR A 118 -3.34 7.75 -10.28
CA THR A 118 -4.14 6.79 -11.05
C THR A 118 -4.69 5.75 -10.08
N VAL A 119 -5.99 5.50 -10.13
CA VAL A 119 -6.65 4.52 -9.27
C VAL A 119 -7.14 3.35 -10.10
N GLU A 120 -6.79 2.15 -9.68
CA GLU A 120 -7.25 0.88 -10.23
C GLU A 120 -7.96 0.10 -9.11
N TRP A 121 -9.26 -0.14 -9.31
CA TRP A 121 -10.06 -0.95 -8.40
C TRP A 121 -10.07 -2.41 -8.84
N ARG A 122 -9.77 -3.32 -7.91
CA ARG A 122 -9.83 -4.76 -8.11
C ARG A 122 -10.99 -5.34 -7.32
N THR A 123 -11.88 -6.01 -8.04
CA THR A 123 -13.00 -6.78 -7.50
C THR A 123 -12.78 -8.26 -7.81
N ILE A 124 -13.47 -9.14 -7.10
CA ILE A 124 -13.61 -10.53 -7.52
C ILE A 124 -14.39 -10.52 -8.85
N PRO A 125 -14.01 -11.33 -9.86
CA PRO A 125 -14.79 -11.50 -11.09
C PRO A 125 -16.23 -11.94 -10.83
#